data_AF-W4LFX3-F1
#
_entry.id   AF-W4LFX3-F1
#
_cell.length_a   1.000
_cell.length_b   1.000
_cell.length_c   1.000
_cell.angle_alpha   90.00
_cell.angle_beta   90.00
_cell.angle_gamma   90.00
#
_symmetry.space_group_name_H-M   'P 1'
#
loop_
_entity.id
_entity.type
_entity.pdbx_description
1 polymer ?
#
loop_
_entity_poly.entity_id
_entity_poly.type
_entity_poly.pdbx_seq_one_letter_code
_entity_poly.pdbx_strand_id
1 'polypeptide(L)'
;MARVILAHAGDTPSRVDEIYQLLANDPVSIDENWQEMPDLWDKVVVLFVLSDAALADTSLYTFAKAVTANDIPLIPVVDDLTTFRFDQLPSQWHMLRERNARSMTGQAHENLRPSVLNYLGLPTFLQGREVFISYRRSDGSALAHAIYDQLWNQKIAAFLDEFAIHGGEVVQEKIYHAIDRKDMILLVDSPDAANSEWVAQELLTAQERRIPVCAVSTAEGVIHPQVRDVPRLVWDDAKQEQLLERIGLLVSRCIASRDSLDLRVDRTLKSYGRINDLNIKSIGTRLYHVSSKTWQLVIEFEDAPVSVERLYRLHRTLTAEMLGNRGLFVCGDYLISNATQQAVDWVCRDEPLSAAPLSMLQSQLNLMKV
;
A
#
# COMPACT_ATOMS: atom_id res chain seq x y z
N MET A 1 12.98 -9.02 17.73
CA MET A 1 12.18 -8.01 18.46
C MET A 1 11.81 -6.90 17.49
N ALA A 2 10.61 -6.33 17.55
CA ALA A 2 10.21 -5.24 16.65
C ALA A 2 10.93 -3.94 17.06
N ARG A 3 11.46 -3.21 16.08
CA ARG A 3 12.32 -2.05 16.28
C ARG A 3 11.72 -0.78 15.68
N VAL A 4 11.79 0.31 16.42
CA VAL A 4 11.51 1.66 15.93
C VAL A 4 12.83 2.41 15.90
N ILE A 5 13.30 2.80 14.72
CA ILE A 5 14.51 3.61 14.58
C ILE A 5 14.09 5.08 14.53
N LEU A 6 14.57 5.88 15.47
CA LEU A 6 14.34 7.32 15.50
C LEU A 6 15.45 8.03 14.74
N ALA A 7 15.14 8.52 13.55
CA ALA A 7 16.00 9.40 12.78
C ALA A 7 15.64 10.85 13.10
N HIS A 8 16.44 11.50 13.95
CA HIS A 8 16.20 12.85 14.42
C HIS A 8 17.51 13.63 14.59
N ALA A 9 17.38 14.96 14.62
CA ALA A 9 18.45 15.85 15.06
C ALA A 9 18.29 16.20 16.55
N GLY A 10 19.36 16.70 17.18
CA GLY A 10 19.40 17.00 18.61
C GLY A 10 18.49 18.14 19.07
N ASP A 11 17.80 18.83 18.16
CA ASP A 11 16.87 19.94 18.43
C ASP A 11 15.42 19.49 18.71
N THR A 12 15.18 18.17 18.80
CA THR A 12 13.82 17.60 18.98
C THR A 12 13.62 16.75 20.26
N PRO A 13 14.26 17.05 21.41
CA PRO A 13 14.24 16.16 22.58
C PRO A 13 12.82 15.91 23.11
N SER A 14 11.95 16.93 23.17
CA SER A 14 10.56 16.77 23.62
C SER A 14 9.78 15.77 22.78
N ARG A 15 9.96 15.79 21.45
CA ARG A 15 9.27 14.86 20.54
C ARG A 15 9.78 13.44 20.68
N VAL A 16 11.08 13.27 20.84
CA VAL A 16 11.68 11.96 21.10
C VAL A 16 11.10 11.39 22.39
N ASP A 17 11.07 12.16 23.48
CA ASP A 17 10.47 11.76 24.75
C ASP A 17 8.99 11.37 24.62
N GLU A 18 8.21 12.16 23.89
CA GLU A 18 6.80 11.85 23.62
C GLU A 18 6.63 10.54 22.84
N ILE A 19 7.50 10.24 21.87
CA ILE A 19 7.47 8.97 21.13
C ILE A 19 7.78 7.81 22.06
N TYR A 20 8.77 7.95 22.95
CA TYR A 20 9.04 6.95 24.00
C TYR A 20 7.82 6.70 24.87
N GLN A 21 7.13 7.76 25.34
CA GLN A 21 5.92 7.61 26.16
C GLN A 21 4.76 6.97 25.38
N LEU A 22 4.57 7.36 24.12
CA LEU A 22 3.49 6.85 23.26
C LEU A 22 3.60 5.34 23.04
N LEU A 23 4.83 4.83 22.89
CA LEU A 23 5.12 3.44 22.58
C LEU A 23 5.56 2.60 23.79
N ALA A 24 5.59 3.18 25.00
CA ALA A 24 6.11 2.55 26.21
C ALA A 24 5.44 1.21 26.58
N ASN A 25 4.18 1.04 26.20
CA ASN A 25 3.39 -0.17 26.50
C ASN A 25 3.31 -1.14 25.32
N ASP A 26 3.95 -0.84 24.19
CA ASP A 26 3.96 -1.69 23.01
C ASP A 26 5.21 -2.59 23.01
N PRO A 27 5.15 -3.78 22.37
CA PRO A 27 6.26 -4.73 22.33
C PRO A 27 7.33 -4.31 21.30
N VAL A 28 7.83 -3.08 21.41
CA VAL A 28 8.80 -2.47 20.51
C VAL A 28 10.02 -1.98 21.29
N SER A 29 11.20 -2.12 20.69
CA SER A 29 12.41 -1.44 21.16
C SER A 29 12.62 -0.18 20.32
N ILE A 30 12.93 0.94 20.97
CA ILE A 30 13.28 2.18 20.29
C ILE A 30 14.81 2.32 20.26
N ASP A 31 15.33 2.68 19.09
CA ASP A 31 16.76 2.81 18.80
C ASP A 31 17.02 4.16 18.14
N GLU A 32 17.95 4.93 18.69
CA GLU A 32 18.38 6.22 18.12
C GLU A 32 19.64 6.06 17.24
N ASN A 33 20.25 4.87 17.20
CA ASN A 33 21.37 4.57 16.31
C ASN A 33 20.87 4.26 14.89
N TRP A 34 20.48 5.30 14.17
CA TRP A 34 20.04 5.21 12.78
C TRP A 34 21.19 5.03 11.77
N GLN A 35 22.45 4.93 12.20
CA GLN A 35 23.60 4.80 11.29
C GLN A 35 23.71 3.40 10.68
N GLU A 36 23.13 2.40 11.34
CA GLU A 36 23.09 1.02 10.84
C GLU A 36 21.84 0.82 9.95
N MET A 37 22.06 0.35 8.73
CA MET A 37 20.96 0.08 7.80
C MET A 37 20.29 -1.25 8.16
N PRO A 38 18.98 -1.27 8.45
CA PRO A 38 18.28 -2.53 8.70
C PRO A 38 18.04 -3.31 7.40
N ASP A 39 17.80 -4.61 7.52
CA ASP A 39 17.34 -5.43 6.39
C ASP A 39 15.87 -5.14 6.08
N LEU A 40 15.47 -5.26 4.81
CA LEU A 40 14.07 -5.11 4.40
C LEU A 40 13.15 -5.98 5.26
N TRP A 41 13.56 -7.21 5.57
CA TRP A 41 12.74 -8.17 6.29
C TRP A 41 12.87 -8.09 7.81
N ASP A 42 13.64 -7.15 8.33
CA ASP A 42 13.60 -6.83 9.75
C ASP A 42 12.24 -6.25 10.10
N LYS A 43 11.71 -6.62 11.27
CA LYS A 43 10.52 -5.99 11.87
C LYS A 43 10.89 -4.59 12.35
N VAL A 44 11.07 -3.67 11.40
CA VAL A 44 11.55 -2.31 11.63
C VAL A 44 10.63 -1.28 10.97
N VAL A 45 10.51 -0.12 11.60
CA VAL A 45 9.99 1.12 11.01
C VAL A 45 10.88 2.28 11.43
N VAL A 46 11.17 3.17 10.49
CA VAL A 46 11.94 4.39 10.72
C VAL A 46 10.97 5.54 10.95
N LEU A 47 11.14 6.26 12.05
CA LEU A 47 10.46 7.52 12.32
C LEU A 47 11.41 8.66 12.05
N PHE A 48 11.12 9.45 11.01
CA PHE A 48 11.92 10.62 10.68
C PHE A 48 11.32 11.85 11.34
N VAL A 49 11.92 12.31 12.44
CA VAL A 49 11.42 13.45 13.21
C VAL A 49 11.83 14.75 12.51
N LEU A 50 10.86 15.45 11.92
CA LEU A 50 11.10 16.61 11.05
C LEU A 50 11.43 17.87 11.85
N SER A 51 12.64 18.40 11.71
CA SER A 51 13.05 19.70 12.25
C SER A 51 13.97 20.42 11.27
N ASP A 52 14.20 21.72 11.50
CA ASP A 52 15.13 22.49 10.68
C ASP A 52 16.55 21.91 10.75
N ALA A 53 17.01 21.45 11.93
CA ALA A 53 18.31 20.81 12.05
C ALA A 53 18.35 19.45 11.33
N ALA A 54 17.27 18.65 11.41
CA ALA A 54 17.20 17.38 10.70
C ALA A 54 17.24 17.56 9.18
N LEU A 55 16.61 18.61 8.66
CA LEU A 55 16.60 18.94 7.23
C LEU A 55 17.95 19.51 6.74
N ALA A 56 18.77 20.05 7.64
CA ALA A 56 20.12 20.54 7.36
C ALA A 56 21.21 19.46 7.47
N ASP A 57 20.92 18.33 8.13
CA ASP A 57 21.87 17.24 8.34
C ASP A 57 22.00 16.33 7.09
N THR A 58 23.19 16.32 6.51
CA THR A 58 23.50 15.53 5.29
C THR A 58 23.52 14.02 5.57
N SER A 59 23.87 13.61 6.79
CA SER A 59 23.91 12.20 7.19
C SER A 59 22.48 11.67 7.34
N LEU A 60 21.58 12.43 7.96
CA LEU A 60 20.15 12.10 8.04
C LEU A 60 19.51 12.05 6.65
N TYR A 61 19.87 12.98 5.76
CA TYR A 61 19.43 12.93 4.36
C TYR A 61 19.86 11.63 3.66
N THR A 62 21.14 11.27 3.80
CA THR A 62 21.70 10.07 3.18
C THR A 62 21.03 8.81 3.72
N PHE A 63 20.82 8.74 5.04
CA PHE A 63 20.10 7.65 5.68
C PHE A 63 18.65 7.55 5.19
N ALA A 64 17.88 8.64 5.26
CA ALA A 64 16.48 8.65 4.83
C ALA A 64 16.33 8.22 3.36
N LYS A 65 17.20 8.73 2.49
CA LYS A 65 17.24 8.34 1.07
C LYS A 65 17.50 6.83 0.92
N ALA A 66 18.48 6.29 1.64
CA ALA A 66 18.83 4.88 1.56
C ALA A 66 17.72 3.97 2.14
N VAL A 67 17.10 4.35 3.27
CA VAL A 67 15.92 3.65 3.85
C VAL A 67 14.80 3.57 2.81
N THR A 68 14.46 4.69 2.18
CA THR A 68 13.39 4.71 1.17
C THR A 68 13.73 3.93 -0.10
N ALA A 69 15.01 3.88 -0.50
CA ALA A 69 15.45 3.15 -1.68
C ALA A 69 15.48 1.62 -1.46
N ASN A 70 15.46 1.16 -0.21
CA ASN A 70 15.41 -0.26 0.16
C ASN A 70 14.02 -0.70 0.64
N ASP A 71 12.97 0.07 0.34
CA ASP A 71 11.58 -0.21 0.73
C ASP A 71 11.36 -0.42 2.24
N ILE A 72 12.23 0.17 3.05
CA ILE A 72 12.11 0.14 4.50
C ILE A 72 11.08 1.21 4.91
N PRO A 73 10.07 0.86 5.72
CA PRO A 73 9.04 1.81 6.13
C PRO A 73 9.62 3.04 6.81
N LEU A 74 9.33 4.22 6.26
CA LEU A 74 9.71 5.51 6.83
C LEU A 74 8.46 6.37 7.02
N ILE A 75 8.24 6.83 8.25
CA ILE A 75 7.13 7.72 8.61
C ILE A 75 7.71 9.08 9.01
N PRO A 76 7.43 10.16 8.26
CA PRO A 76 7.74 11.51 8.72
C PRO A 76 6.90 11.85 9.96
N VAL A 77 7.52 12.36 11.00
CA VAL A 77 6.86 12.79 12.24
C VAL A 77 6.96 14.31 12.35
N VAL A 78 5.82 14.98 12.43
CA VAL A 78 5.71 16.43 12.58
C VAL A 78 5.02 16.79 13.89
N ASP A 79 5.18 18.03 14.35
CA ASP A 79 4.51 18.52 15.56
C ASP A 79 2.97 18.51 15.36
N ASP A 80 2.50 19.14 14.28
CA ASP A 80 1.08 19.29 13.99
C ASP A 80 0.82 19.26 12.48
N LEU A 81 -0.01 18.32 12.05
CA LEU A 81 -0.38 18.13 10.65
C LEU A 81 -1.21 19.28 10.08
N THR A 82 -1.85 20.09 10.92
CA THR A 82 -2.67 21.23 10.50
C THR A 82 -1.82 22.46 10.18
N THR A 83 -0.65 22.58 10.78
CA THR A 83 0.24 23.74 10.62
C THR A 83 1.48 23.44 9.79
N PHE A 84 1.94 22.18 9.74
CA PHE A 84 3.14 21.83 8.98
C PHE A 84 2.95 21.94 7.46
N ARG A 85 3.93 22.54 6.79
CA ARG A 85 3.88 22.88 5.35
C ARG A 85 4.85 22.05 4.53
N PHE A 86 4.40 20.89 4.05
CA PHE A 86 5.21 19.99 3.20
C PHE A 86 5.67 20.63 1.88
N ASP A 87 4.91 21.59 1.36
CA ASP A 87 5.24 22.38 0.18
C ASP A 87 6.48 23.26 0.37
N GLN A 88 6.88 23.53 1.61
CA GLN A 88 8.07 24.33 1.95
C GLN A 88 9.33 23.49 2.15
N LEU A 89 9.23 22.15 2.19
CA LEU A 89 10.41 21.29 2.32
C LEU A 89 11.39 21.52 1.15
N PRO A 90 12.71 21.46 1.31
CA PRO A 90 13.62 21.58 0.17
C PRO A 90 13.36 20.46 -0.87
N SER A 91 13.52 20.73 -2.17
CA SER A 91 13.19 19.79 -3.25
C SER A 91 13.93 18.45 -3.15
N GLN A 92 15.15 18.44 -2.62
CA GLN A 92 15.91 17.23 -2.37
C GLN A 92 15.19 16.24 -1.44
N TRP A 93 14.31 16.72 -0.55
CA TRP A 93 13.51 15.94 0.40
C TRP A 93 12.17 15.45 -0.18
N HIS A 94 12.08 15.30 -1.50
CA HIS A 94 10.88 14.78 -2.18
C HIS A 94 10.38 13.45 -1.58
N MET A 95 11.28 12.55 -1.17
CA MET A 95 10.91 11.27 -0.55
C MET A 95 10.11 11.40 0.75
N LEU A 96 10.22 12.52 1.48
CA LEU A 96 9.40 12.80 2.67
C LEU A 96 8.07 13.47 2.31
N ARG A 97 8.06 14.32 1.27
CA ARG A 97 6.82 14.96 0.74
C ARG A 97 5.84 13.94 0.18
N GLU A 98 6.39 12.85 -0.34
CA GLU A 98 5.65 11.72 -0.90
C GLU A 98 5.20 10.73 0.18
N ARG A 99 5.19 11.11 1.46
CA ARG A 99 4.78 10.21 2.55
C ARG A 99 3.76 10.85 3.45
N ASN A 100 2.95 9.99 4.04
CA ASN A 100 2.05 10.40 5.11
C ASN A 100 2.84 10.72 6.36
N ALA A 101 2.91 12.00 6.69
CA ALA A 101 3.34 12.35 8.01
C ALA A 101 2.30 11.99 9.07
N ARG A 102 2.79 11.84 10.29
CA ARG A 102 2.02 11.63 11.51
C ARG A 102 2.41 12.66 12.55
N SER A 103 1.44 13.08 13.34
CA SER A 103 1.68 13.86 14.55
C SER A 103 1.44 12.99 15.78
N MET A 104 1.93 13.47 16.92
CA MET A 104 1.68 12.83 18.22
C MET A 104 0.21 12.99 18.65
N THR A 105 -0.39 14.13 18.27
CA THR A 105 -1.78 14.47 18.55
C THR A 105 -2.58 14.54 17.25
N GLY A 106 -3.56 13.66 17.07
CA GLY A 106 -4.39 13.62 15.86
C GLY A 106 -5.62 12.72 16.02
N GLN A 107 -6.53 12.76 15.04
CA GLN A 107 -7.64 11.80 14.96
C GLN A 107 -7.08 10.38 14.78
N ALA A 108 -7.90 9.34 15.07
CA ALA A 108 -7.45 7.94 15.14
C ALA A 108 -6.61 7.44 13.93
N HIS A 109 -6.82 7.99 12.73
CA HIS A 109 -6.10 7.63 11.49
C HIS A 109 -4.85 8.46 11.19
N GLU A 110 -4.63 9.57 11.91
CA GLU A 110 -3.48 10.46 11.76
C GLU A 110 -2.50 10.36 12.95
N ASN A 111 -2.86 9.55 13.95
CA ASN A 111 -2.02 9.22 15.09
C ASN A 111 -0.82 8.36 14.65
N LEU A 112 0.36 8.66 15.20
CA LEU A 112 1.60 7.93 14.96
C LEU A 112 1.53 6.45 15.35
N ARG A 113 1.00 6.13 16.54
CA ARG A 113 1.08 4.79 17.13
C ARG A 113 0.46 3.71 16.24
N PRO A 114 -0.79 3.83 15.74
CA PRO A 114 -1.35 2.85 14.82
C PRO A 114 -0.43 2.62 13.61
N SER A 115 0.11 3.68 13.00
CA SER A 115 0.96 3.54 11.81
C SER A 115 2.24 2.74 12.12
N VAL A 116 2.86 2.97 13.28
CA VAL A 116 4.02 2.19 13.75
C VAL A 116 3.67 0.71 13.90
N LEU A 117 2.58 0.40 14.61
CA LEU A 117 2.16 -0.98 14.84
C LEU A 117 1.85 -1.72 13.53
N ASN A 118 1.31 -1.02 12.53
CA ASN A 118 0.97 -1.59 11.23
C ASN A 118 2.20 -2.04 10.46
N TYR A 119 3.19 -1.15 10.30
CA TYR A 119 4.41 -1.49 9.56
C TYR A 119 5.26 -2.56 10.24
N LEU A 120 5.12 -2.69 11.56
CA LEU A 120 5.77 -3.74 12.36
C LEU A 120 5.01 -5.07 12.39
N GLY A 121 3.78 -5.10 11.87
CA GLY A 121 2.92 -6.29 11.87
C GLY A 121 2.52 -6.75 13.27
N LEU A 122 2.21 -5.80 14.16
CA LEU A 122 1.84 -6.11 15.52
C LEU A 122 0.33 -6.42 15.66
N PRO A 123 -0.06 -7.43 16.48
CA PRO A 123 -1.40 -8.02 16.49
C PRO A 123 -2.58 -7.06 16.69
N THR A 124 -2.39 -6.00 17.47
CA THR A 124 -3.47 -5.09 17.89
C THR A 124 -4.16 -4.39 16.71
N PHE A 125 -3.51 -4.28 15.55
CA PHE A 125 -4.10 -3.61 14.40
C PHE A 125 -4.74 -4.54 13.37
N LEU A 126 -4.19 -5.74 13.16
CA LEU A 126 -4.76 -6.68 12.18
C LEU A 126 -6.07 -7.32 12.68
N GLN A 127 -6.48 -7.01 13.91
CA GLN A 127 -7.82 -7.31 14.41
C GLN A 127 -8.88 -6.65 13.51
N GLY A 128 -9.70 -7.49 12.89
CA GLY A 128 -10.76 -7.06 11.97
C GLY A 128 -10.32 -6.91 10.51
N ARG A 129 -9.04 -7.18 10.18
CA ARG A 129 -8.58 -7.30 8.80
C ARG A 129 -8.59 -8.75 8.36
N GLU A 130 -9.16 -9.04 7.20
CA GLU A 130 -9.28 -10.40 6.67
C GLU A 130 -8.39 -10.65 5.45
N VAL A 131 -7.51 -11.64 5.55
CA VAL A 131 -6.62 -12.09 4.47
C VAL A 131 -7.17 -13.37 3.86
N PHE A 132 -7.36 -13.39 2.56
CA PHE A 132 -7.71 -14.60 1.83
C PHE A 132 -6.46 -15.24 1.22
N ILE A 133 -6.19 -16.50 1.56
CA ILE A 133 -5.06 -17.25 1.00
C ILE A 133 -5.56 -18.01 -0.22
N SER A 134 -5.19 -17.54 -1.41
CA SER A 134 -5.48 -18.21 -2.68
C SER A 134 -4.34 -19.17 -3.01
N TYR A 135 -4.66 -20.41 -3.36
CA TYR A 135 -3.67 -21.43 -3.67
C TYR A 135 -4.29 -22.56 -4.49
N ARG A 136 -3.45 -23.42 -5.09
CA ARG A 136 -3.90 -24.68 -5.68
C ARG A 136 -3.62 -25.85 -4.76
N ARG A 137 -4.60 -26.73 -4.59
CA ARG A 137 -4.50 -27.88 -3.69
C ARG A 137 -3.46 -28.90 -4.16
N SER A 138 -3.24 -29.01 -5.46
CA SER A 138 -2.34 -29.99 -6.06
C SER A 138 -0.88 -29.78 -5.67
N ASP A 139 -0.43 -28.53 -5.50
CA ASP A 139 0.98 -28.20 -5.26
C ASP A 139 1.23 -27.07 -4.24
N GLY A 140 0.19 -26.34 -3.82
CA GLY A 140 0.28 -25.21 -2.88
C GLY A 140 -0.28 -25.49 -1.48
N SER A 141 -0.94 -26.62 -1.25
CA SER A 141 -1.68 -26.88 -0.01
C SER A 141 -0.79 -26.86 1.24
N ALA A 142 0.36 -27.54 1.21
CA ALA A 142 1.26 -27.60 2.37
C ALA A 142 1.73 -26.20 2.81
N LEU A 143 2.14 -25.37 1.84
CA LEU A 143 2.58 -24.00 2.11
C LEU A 143 1.41 -23.12 2.56
N ALA A 144 0.24 -23.23 1.94
CA ALA A 144 -0.95 -22.47 2.33
C ALA A 144 -1.36 -22.72 3.79
N HIS A 145 -1.29 -23.98 4.25
CA HIS A 145 -1.55 -24.34 5.64
C HIS A 145 -0.50 -23.79 6.60
N ALA A 146 0.79 -23.91 6.26
CA ALA A 146 1.86 -23.36 7.09
C ALA A 146 1.73 -21.82 7.24
N ILE A 147 1.36 -21.14 6.15
CA ILE A 147 1.06 -19.71 6.16
C ILE A 147 -0.15 -19.41 7.05
N TYR A 148 -1.24 -20.17 6.90
CA TYR A 148 -2.44 -20.00 7.70
C TYR A 148 -2.15 -20.11 9.20
N ASP A 149 -1.45 -21.17 9.61
CA ASP A 149 -1.08 -21.39 11.01
C ASP A 149 -0.20 -20.25 11.55
N GLN A 150 0.72 -19.76 10.72
CA GLN A 150 1.57 -18.64 11.09
C GLN A 150 0.79 -17.34 11.26
N LEU A 151 -0.09 -17.00 10.32
CA LEU A 151 -0.95 -15.82 10.42
C LEU A 151 -1.89 -15.91 11.64
N TRP A 152 -2.44 -17.10 11.89
CA TRP A 152 -3.26 -17.38 13.07
C TRP A 152 -2.48 -17.15 14.39
N ASN A 153 -1.24 -17.63 14.46
CA ASN A 153 -0.36 -17.41 15.62
C ASN A 153 -0.06 -15.92 15.83
N GLN A 154 0.01 -15.15 14.75
CA GLN A 154 0.17 -13.69 14.78
C GLN A 154 -1.14 -12.91 14.99
N LYS A 155 -2.27 -13.61 15.19
CA LYS A 155 -3.62 -13.04 15.36
C LYS A 155 -4.12 -12.26 14.14
N ILE A 156 -3.68 -12.65 12.96
CA ILE A 156 -4.13 -12.14 11.67
C ILE A 156 -5.25 -13.06 11.20
N ALA A 157 -6.43 -12.49 10.91
CA ALA A 157 -7.55 -13.31 10.44
C ALA A 157 -7.28 -13.75 8.99
N ALA A 158 -6.99 -15.03 8.81
CA ALA A 158 -6.75 -15.64 7.51
C ALA A 158 -7.85 -16.65 7.16
N PHE A 159 -8.08 -16.86 5.87
CA PHE A 159 -9.06 -17.81 5.35
C PHE A 159 -8.44 -18.64 4.23
N LEU A 160 -8.64 -19.96 4.29
CA LEU A 160 -8.31 -20.91 3.23
C LEU A 160 -9.60 -21.30 2.49
N ASP A 161 -9.47 -21.58 1.19
CA ASP A 161 -10.54 -22.11 0.32
C ASP A 161 -11.11 -23.48 0.77
N GLU A 162 -10.52 -24.12 1.78
CA GLU A 162 -10.99 -25.43 2.29
C GLU A 162 -12.28 -25.37 3.12
N PHE A 163 -12.68 -24.21 3.63
CA PHE A 163 -13.86 -24.11 4.51
C PHE A 163 -15.17 -23.70 3.81
N ALA A 164 -15.15 -23.43 2.50
CA ALA A 164 -16.31 -22.85 1.80
C ALA A 164 -17.12 -23.83 0.92
N ILE A 165 -16.61 -25.03 0.63
CA ILE A 165 -17.24 -25.94 -0.33
C ILE A 165 -17.79 -27.18 0.38
N HIS A 166 -19.01 -27.07 0.93
CA HIS A 166 -19.82 -28.26 1.16
C HIS A 166 -20.34 -28.75 -0.19
N GLY A 167 -20.30 -30.06 -0.45
CA GLY A 167 -20.65 -30.62 -1.76
C GLY A 167 -22.10 -30.29 -2.17
N GLY A 168 -22.28 -29.75 -3.38
CA GLY A 168 -23.58 -29.51 -4.02
C GLY A 168 -23.94 -28.04 -4.31
N GLU A 169 -23.13 -27.07 -3.90
CA GLU A 169 -23.40 -25.64 -4.12
C GLU A 169 -22.59 -25.06 -5.30
N VAL A 170 -23.10 -23.98 -5.92
CA VAL A 170 -22.42 -23.26 -6.99
C VAL A 170 -21.16 -22.59 -6.42
N VAL A 171 -20.03 -23.27 -6.58
CA VAL A 171 -18.71 -22.94 -6.00
C VAL A 171 -18.31 -21.48 -6.24
N GLN A 172 -18.68 -20.91 -7.38
CA GLN A 172 -18.27 -19.57 -7.80
C GLN A 172 -18.89 -18.44 -6.95
N GLU A 173 -20.20 -18.44 -6.68
CA GLU A 173 -20.87 -17.33 -5.98
C GLU A 173 -20.37 -17.13 -4.54
N LYS A 174 -20.06 -18.23 -3.83
CA LYS A 174 -19.51 -18.15 -2.47
C LYS A 174 -18.09 -17.61 -2.42
N ILE A 175 -17.26 -17.91 -3.42
CA ILE A 175 -15.89 -17.37 -3.51
C ILE A 175 -15.93 -15.87 -3.84
N TYR A 176 -16.79 -15.44 -4.77
CA TYR A 176 -17.00 -14.01 -5.00
C TYR A 176 -17.45 -13.29 -3.72
N HIS A 177 -18.44 -13.81 -3.00
CA HIS A 177 -18.84 -13.22 -1.73
C HIS A 177 -17.76 -13.31 -0.63
N ALA A 178 -16.91 -14.33 -0.65
CA ALA A 178 -15.79 -14.45 0.25
C ALA A 178 -14.76 -13.35 -0.03
N ILE A 179 -14.42 -13.08 -1.29
CA ILE A 179 -13.47 -12.04 -1.70
C ILE A 179 -14.02 -10.63 -1.40
N ASP A 180 -15.33 -10.39 -1.54
CA ASP A 180 -15.97 -9.07 -1.40
C ASP A 180 -15.65 -8.33 -0.09
N ARG A 181 -15.39 -9.09 0.98
CA ARG A 181 -15.18 -8.54 2.33
C ARG A 181 -13.72 -8.52 2.75
N LYS A 182 -12.80 -8.99 1.91
CA LYS A 182 -11.40 -9.17 2.28
C LYS A 182 -10.61 -7.89 2.09
N ASP A 183 -9.66 -7.69 3.00
CA ASP A 183 -8.74 -6.57 2.93
C ASP A 183 -7.58 -6.86 1.97
N MET A 184 -7.28 -8.14 1.72
CA MET A 184 -6.17 -8.54 0.87
C MET A 184 -6.27 -10.00 0.43
N ILE A 185 -5.67 -10.31 -0.73
CA ILE A 185 -5.37 -11.68 -1.16
C ILE A 185 -3.86 -11.95 -1.02
N LEU A 186 -3.54 -13.08 -0.42
CA LEU A 186 -2.20 -13.67 -0.41
C LEU A 186 -2.20 -14.89 -1.34
N LEU A 187 -1.56 -14.77 -2.49
CA LEU A 187 -1.44 -15.87 -3.45
C LEU A 187 -0.24 -16.76 -3.12
N VAL A 188 -0.46 -18.06 -2.97
CA VAL A 188 0.60 -19.07 -3.10
C VAL A 188 0.79 -19.34 -4.59
N ASP A 189 1.80 -18.70 -5.17
CA ASP A 189 2.10 -18.67 -6.60
C ASP A 189 2.98 -19.88 -6.94
N SER A 190 2.33 -21.04 -7.01
CA SER A 190 2.88 -22.34 -7.41
C SER A 190 2.70 -22.61 -8.92
N PRO A 191 3.41 -23.59 -9.51
CA PRO A 191 3.27 -23.91 -10.94
C PRO A 191 1.82 -24.19 -11.40
N ASP A 192 1.03 -24.92 -10.62
CA ASP A 192 -0.37 -25.21 -10.97
C ASP A 192 -1.27 -24.00 -10.72
N ALA A 193 -0.92 -23.12 -9.78
CA ALA A 193 -1.63 -21.85 -9.57
C ALA A 193 -1.44 -20.93 -10.77
N ALA A 194 -0.23 -20.84 -11.31
CA ALA A 194 0.10 -20.05 -12.50
C ALA A 194 -0.70 -20.46 -13.75
N ASN A 195 -1.11 -21.72 -13.83
CA ASN A 195 -1.87 -22.29 -14.96
C ASN A 195 -3.36 -22.50 -14.66
N SER A 196 -3.84 -22.06 -13.49
CA SER A 196 -5.20 -22.29 -13.05
C SER A 196 -6.14 -21.18 -13.52
N GLU A 197 -7.11 -21.52 -14.38
CA GLU A 197 -8.21 -20.62 -14.76
C GLU A 197 -8.98 -20.10 -13.55
N TRP A 198 -9.10 -20.92 -12.50
CA TRP A 198 -9.78 -20.53 -11.27
C TRP A 198 -8.99 -19.47 -10.49
N VAL A 199 -7.66 -19.62 -10.38
CA VAL A 199 -6.81 -18.61 -9.73
C VAL A 199 -6.85 -17.31 -10.53
N ALA A 200 -6.82 -17.41 -11.86
CA ALA A 200 -6.96 -16.25 -12.74
C ALA A 200 -8.30 -15.51 -12.51
N GLN A 201 -9.42 -16.24 -12.36
CA GLN A 201 -10.72 -15.63 -12.05
C GLN A 201 -10.74 -14.92 -10.69
N GLU A 202 -10.14 -15.51 -9.65
CA GLU A 202 -10.03 -14.86 -8.34
C GLU A 202 -9.21 -13.57 -8.41
N LEU A 203 -8.08 -13.61 -9.12
CA LEU A 203 -7.22 -12.44 -9.31
C LEU A 203 -7.91 -11.36 -10.15
N LEU A 204 -8.65 -11.73 -11.20
CA LEU A 204 -9.50 -10.80 -11.95
C LEU A 204 -10.54 -10.14 -11.04
N THR A 205 -11.19 -10.91 -10.18
CA THR A 205 -12.17 -10.39 -9.20
C THR A 205 -11.53 -9.40 -8.26
N ALA A 206 -10.35 -9.74 -7.72
CA ALA A 206 -9.59 -8.86 -6.84
C ALA A 206 -9.23 -7.56 -7.52
N GLN A 207 -8.78 -7.63 -8.78
CA GLN A 207 -8.52 -6.46 -9.61
C GLN A 207 -9.81 -5.65 -9.82
N GLU A 208 -10.93 -6.23 -10.27
CA GLU A 208 -12.18 -5.48 -10.45
C GLU A 208 -12.65 -4.76 -9.18
N ARG A 209 -12.40 -5.35 -8.01
CA ARG A 209 -12.77 -4.81 -6.70
C ARG A 209 -11.68 -3.97 -6.03
N ARG A 210 -10.52 -3.82 -6.67
CA ARG A 210 -9.35 -3.07 -6.17
C ARG A 210 -8.85 -3.60 -4.82
N ILE A 211 -8.97 -4.92 -4.63
CA ILE A 211 -8.43 -5.64 -3.48
C ILE A 211 -6.94 -5.91 -3.76
N PRO A 212 -6.04 -5.51 -2.86
CA PRO A 212 -4.61 -5.71 -3.04
C PRO A 212 -4.27 -7.21 -3.02
N VAL A 213 -3.26 -7.55 -3.81
CA VAL A 213 -2.70 -8.89 -3.88
C VAL A 213 -1.23 -8.80 -3.49
N CYS A 214 -0.76 -9.76 -2.70
CA CYS A 214 0.67 -10.06 -2.56
C CYS A 214 0.88 -11.56 -2.78
N ALA A 215 2.12 -11.97 -3.04
CA ALA A 215 2.41 -13.35 -3.44
C ALA A 215 3.54 -13.99 -2.64
N VAL A 216 3.44 -15.30 -2.44
CA VAL A 216 4.54 -16.16 -2.04
C VAL A 216 4.79 -17.14 -3.18
N SER A 217 5.91 -16.98 -3.89
CA SER A 217 6.20 -17.80 -5.05
C SER A 217 7.16 -18.91 -4.73
N THR A 218 6.83 -20.12 -5.18
CA THR A 218 7.75 -21.25 -5.12
C THR A 218 8.94 -21.01 -6.05
N ALA A 219 10.15 -21.42 -5.65
CA ALA A 219 11.40 -21.12 -6.37
C ALA A 219 11.43 -21.58 -7.84
N GLU A 220 10.61 -22.56 -8.23
CA GLU A 220 10.58 -23.16 -9.57
C GLU A 220 9.39 -22.70 -10.42
N GLY A 221 8.62 -21.71 -9.95
CA GLY A 221 7.34 -21.33 -10.56
C GLY A 221 7.43 -20.36 -11.75
N VAL A 222 6.56 -20.56 -12.74
CA VAL A 222 6.14 -19.51 -13.67
C VAL A 222 5.34 -18.49 -12.86
N ILE A 223 5.75 -17.22 -12.85
CA ILE A 223 4.98 -16.17 -12.16
C ILE A 223 3.64 -16.00 -12.88
N HIS A 224 2.54 -16.12 -12.13
CA HIS A 224 1.22 -15.89 -12.71
C HIS A 224 1.15 -14.47 -13.33
N PRO A 225 0.74 -14.31 -14.61
CA PRO A 225 0.88 -13.05 -15.34
C PRO A 225 0.25 -11.83 -14.65
N GLN A 226 -0.92 -12.02 -14.02
CA GLN A 226 -1.67 -10.94 -13.34
C GLN A 226 -1.04 -10.43 -12.04
N VAL A 227 -0.02 -11.11 -11.52
CA VAL A 227 0.65 -10.77 -10.24
C VAL A 227 2.16 -10.58 -10.41
N ARG A 228 2.60 -10.26 -11.63
CA ARG A 228 4.02 -9.99 -11.90
C ARG A 228 4.56 -8.85 -11.04
N ASP A 229 3.75 -7.82 -10.86
CA ASP A 229 4.16 -6.54 -10.27
C ASP A 229 3.66 -6.36 -8.83
N VAL A 230 3.28 -7.45 -8.15
CA VAL A 230 2.80 -7.38 -6.76
C VAL A 230 3.95 -7.63 -5.77
N PRO A 231 3.86 -7.09 -4.54
CA PRO A 231 4.79 -7.42 -3.48
C PRO A 231 4.88 -8.94 -3.28
N ARG A 232 6.11 -9.46 -3.26
CA ARG A 232 6.34 -10.91 -3.24
C ARG A 232 7.48 -11.35 -2.35
N LEU A 233 7.31 -12.55 -1.82
CA LEU A 233 8.35 -13.31 -1.15
C LEU A 233 8.64 -14.58 -1.96
N VAL A 234 9.90 -14.87 -2.22
CA VAL A 234 10.30 -16.15 -2.83
C VAL A 234 10.48 -17.18 -1.73
N TRP A 235 9.78 -18.30 -1.87
CA TRP A 235 9.84 -19.41 -0.94
C TRP A 235 11.09 -20.26 -1.17
N ASP A 236 11.75 -20.62 -0.06
CA ASP A 236 12.93 -21.47 -0.01
C ASP A 236 12.74 -22.49 1.12
N ASP A 237 12.63 -23.77 0.76
CA ASP A 237 12.41 -24.86 1.72
C ASP A 237 13.57 -25.03 2.71
N ALA A 238 14.76 -24.52 2.42
CA ALA A 238 15.84 -24.51 3.39
C ALA A 238 15.66 -23.46 4.50
N LYS A 239 14.73 -22.50 4.34
CA LYS A 239 14.56 -21.34 5.21
C LYS A 239 13.12 -21.12 5.68
N GLN A 240 12.32 -22.19 5.74
CA GLN A 240 10.87 -22.11 6.00
C GLN A 240 10.53 -21.28 7.24
N GLU A 241 11.18 -21.53 8.38
CA GLU A 241 10.90 -20.82 9.64
C GLU A 241 11.13 -19.30 9.51
N GLN A 242 12.26 -18.90 8.92
CA GLN A 242 12.58 -17.49 8.68
C GLN A 242 11.58 -16.85 7.70
N LEU A 243 11.19 -17.55 6.65
CA LEU A 243 10.28 -17.04 5.63
C LEU A 243 8.85 -16.91 6.14
N LEU A 244 8.38 -17.82 6.98
CA LEU A 244 7.06 -17.73 7.62
C LEU A 244 6.93 -16.46 8.47
N GLU A 245 7.96 -16.08 9.23
CA GLU A 245 7.96 -14.79 9.94
C GLU A 245 7.84 -13.59 9.00
N ARG A 246 8.51 -13.66 7.84
CA ARG A 246 8.50 -12.60 6.83
C ARG A 246 7.17 -12.45 6.11
N ILE A 247 6.40 -13.53 5.95
CA ILE A 247 5.07 -13.48 5.32
C ILE A 247 4.10 -12.62 6.13
N GLY A 248 4.11 -12.74 7.46
CA GLY A 248 3.33 -11.85 8.33
C GLY A 248 3.69 -10.39 8.14
N LEU A 249 4.99 -10.09 8.00
CA LEU A 249 5.48 -8.73 7.75
C LEU A 249 5.10 -8.23 6.35
N LEU A 250 5.20 -9.07 5.32
CA LEU A 250 4.75 -8.77 3.96
C LEU A 250 3.28 -8.35 3.96
N VAL A 251 2.43 -9.18 4.57
CA VAL A 251 0.98 -8.94 4.71
C VAL A 251 0.71 -7.60 5.38
N SER A 252 1.37 -7.37 6.53
CA SER A 252 1.19 -6.17 7.33
C SER A 252 1.60 -4.90 6.58
N ARG A 253 2.73 -4.95 5.89
CA ARG A 253 3.24 -3.81 5.10
C ARG A 253 2.41 -3.53 3.86
N CYS A 254 1.85 -4.55 3.20
CA CYS A 254 0.92 -4.35 2.09
C CYS A 254 -0.34 -3.61 2.54
N ILE A 255 -0.92 -4.02 3.67
CA ILE A 255 -2.10 -3.35 4.26
C ILE A 255 -1.74 -1.92 4.71
N ALA A 256 -0.59 -1.74 5.37
CA ALA A 256 -0.15 -0.43 5.86
C ALA A 256 0.10 0.57 4.73
N SER A 257 0.76 0.13 3.65
CA SER A 257 1.07 0.98 2.49
C SER A 257 -0.20 1.36 1.73
N ARG A 258 -1.15 0.43 1.62
CA ARG A 258 -2.51 0.68 1.10
C ARG A 258 -3.25 1.74 1.92
N ASP A 259 -3.35 1.57 3.24
CA ASP A 259 -4.03 2.53 4.11
C ASP A 259 -3.36 3.91 4.04
N SER A 260 -2.03 3.93 3.90
CA SER A 260 -1.27 5.14 3.68
C SER A 260 -1.66 5.82 2.36
N LEU A 261 -1.72 5.08 1.26
CA LEU A 261 -2.14 5.61 -0.03
C LEU A 261 -3.56 6.20 0.01
N ASP A 262 -4.51 5.45 0.56
CA ASP A 262 -5.91 5.87 0.69
C ASP A 262 -6.03 7.23 1.41
N LEU A 263 -5.32 7.38 2.54
CA LEU A 263 -5.29 8.62 3.30
C LEU A 263 -4.68 9.78 2.51
N ARG A 264 -3.63 9.54 1.72
CA ARG A 264 -2.98 10.60 0.94
C ARG A 264 -3.86 11.09 -0.19
N VAL A 265 -4.46 10.17 -0.95
CA VAL A 265 -5.38 10.52 -2.03
C VAL A 265 -6.55 11.31 -1.46
N ASP A 266 -7.20 10.82 -0.41
CA ASP A 266 -8.32 11.50 0.23
C ASP A 266 -7.95 12.92 0.72
N ARG A 267 -6.81 13.05 1.42
CA ARG A 267 -6.31 14.35 1.89
C ARG A 267 -6.01 15.30 0.73
N THR A 268 -5.31 14.83 -0.30
CA THR A 268 -4.97 15.63 -1.48
C THR A 268 -6.23 16.12 -2.17
N LEU A 269 -7.20 15.24 -2.41
CA LEU A 269 -8.47 15.59 -3.02
C LEU A 269 -9.25 16.59 -2.17
N LYS A 270 -9.47 16.32 -0.87
CA LYS A 270 -10.19 17.23 0.03
C LYS A 270 -9.52 18.60 0.13
N SER A 271 -8.20 18.64 0.28
CA SER A 271 -7.42 19.88 0.33
C SER A 271 -7.59 20.68 -0.96
N TYR A 272 -7.41 20.03 -2.10
CA TYR A 272 -7.53 20.67 -3.41
C TYR A 272 -8.96 21.13 -3.71
N GLY A 273 -9.97 20.33 -3.36
CA GLY A 273 -11.39 20.66 -3.57
C GLY A 273 -11.85 21.87 -2.77
N ARG A 274 -11.38 22.05 -1.53
CA ARG A 274 -11.67 23.24 -0.70
C ARG A 274 -11.16 24.53 -1.35
N ILE A 275 -10.02 24.48 -2.03
CA ILE A 275 -9.38 25.65 -2.65
C ILE A 275 -10.02 25.97 -4.01
N ASN A 276 -10.55 24.97 -4.71
CA ASN A 276 -10.93 25.07 -6.13
C ASN A 276 -12.42 24.85 -6.42
N ASP A 277 -13.29 24.87 -5.40
CA ASP A 277 -14.74 24.69 -5.52
C ASP A 277 -15.13 23.44 -6.34
N LEU A 278 -14.52 22.30 -6.01
CA LEU A 278 -14.79 21.02 -6.67
C LEU A 278 -15.73 20.15 -5.84
N ASN A 279 -16.65 19.48 -6.52
CA ASN A 279 -17.45 18.42 -5.92
C ASN A 279 -16.69 17.09 -6.01
N ILE A 280 -16.33 16.53 -4.86
CA ILE A 280 -15.56 15.28 -4.72
C ILE A 280 -16.41 14.27 -4.00
N LYS A 281 -16.66 13.12 -4.64
CA LYS A 281 -17.45 12.02 -4.09
C LYS A 281 -16.67 10.72 -4.21
N SER A 282 -16.50 10.01 -3.10
CA SER A 282 -16.13 8.59 -3.18
C SER A 282 -17.33 7.83 -3.73
N ILE A 283 -17.11 7.06 -4.78
CA ILE A 283 -18.15 6.28 -5.49
C ILE A 283 -17.88 4.78 -5.42
N GLY A 284 -16.80 4.37 -4.75
CA GLY A 284 -16.43 2.99 -4.52
C GLY A 284 -15.09 2.89 -3.80
N THR A 285 -14.65 1.65 -3.57
CA THR A 285 -13.31 1.38 -3.03
C THR A 285 -12.26 1.96 -3.97
N ARG A 286 -11.43 2.88 -3.47
CA ARG A 286 -10.38 3.58 -4.24
C ARG A 286 -10.84 4.21 -5.55
N LEU A 287 -12.07 4.71 -5.54
CA LEU A 287 -12.67 5.33 -6.70
C LEU A 287 -13.36 6.64 -6.27
N TYR A 288 -12.94 7.73 -6.89
CA TYR A 288 -13.53 9.05 -6.69
C TYR A 288 -14.08 9.59 -8.00
N HIS A 289 -15.24 10.23 -7.91
CA HIS A 289 -15.73 11.14 -8.90
C HIS A 289 -15.43 12.57 -8.46
N VAL A 290 -14.71 13.30 -9.31
CA VAL A 290 -14.33 14.70 -9.10
C VAL A 290 -14.92 15.52 -10.22
N SER A 291 -15.73 16.53 -9.90
CA SER A 291 -16.38 17.38 -10.89
C SER A 291 -16.26 18.85 -10.56
N SER A 292 -16.01 19.64 -11.59
CA SER A 292 -16.17 21.09 -11.58
C SER A 292 -17.44 21.50 -12.35
N LYS A 293 -17.60 22.79 -12.65
CA LYS A 293 -18.65 23.29 -13.55
C LYS A 293 -18.43 22.91 -15.02
N THR A 294 -17.19 22.64 -15.42
CA THR A 294 -16.80 22.49 -16.84
C THR A 294 -16.23 21.12 -17.19
N TRP A 295 -15.87 20.31 -16.20
CA TRP A 295 -15.26 19.00 -16.42
C TRP A 295 -15.62 18.00 -15.33
N GLN A 296 -15.50 16.71 -15.66
CA GLN A 296 -15.72 15.60 -14.75
C GLN A 296 -14.57 14.59 -14.91
N LEU A 297 -14.12 14.03 -13.80
CA LEU A 297 -12.99 13.13 -13.75
C LEU A 297 -13.32 11.96 -12.83
N VAL A 298 -13.07 10.75 -13.31
CA VAL A 298 -13.01 9.57 -12.48
C VAL A 298 -11.56 9.32 -12.10
N ILE A 299 -11.28 9.25 -10.80
CA ILE A 299 -9.97 8.94 -10.27
C ILE A 299 -10.03 7.55 -9.66
N GLU A 300 -9.24 6.65 -10.22
CA GLU A 300 -8.95 5.35 -9.65
C GLU A 300 -7.51 5.34 -9.14
N PHE A 301 -7.25 4.63 -8.05
CA PHE A 301 -5.89 4.59 -7.51
C PHE A 301 -5.57 3.25 -6.85
N GLU A 302 -4.31 2.84 -6.94
CA GLU A 302 -3.78 1.65 -6.28
C GLU A 302 -2.30 1.84 -5.94
N ASP A 303 -1.84 1.13 -4.91
CA ASP A 303 -0.43 1.08 -4.54
C ASP A 303 0.28 0.00 -5.38
N ALA A 304 0.26 0.19 -6.70
CA ALA A 304 0.81 -0.73 -7.68
C ALA A 304 1.23 -0.01 -8.98
N PRO A 305 2.15 -0.60 -9.78
CA PRO A 305 2.48 -0.08 -11.09
C PRO A 305 1.27 0.00 -12.03
N VAL A 306 1.33 0.95 -12.96
CA VAL A 306 0.34 1.07 -14.05
C VAL A 306 0.45 -0.16 -14.96
N SER A 307 -0.69 -0.77 -15.28
CA SER A 307 -0.78 -1.84 -16.28
C SER A 307 -1.95 -1.59 -17.24
N VAL A 308 -1.94 -2.30 -18.38
CA VAL A 308 -3.01 -2.20 -19.39
C VAL A 308 -4.35 -2.64 -18.81
N GLU A 309 -4.35 -3.67 -17.96
CA GLU A 309 -5.55 -4.20 -17.28
C GLU A 309 -6.18 -3.14 -16.36
N ARG A 310 -5.36 -2.38 -15.63
CA ARG A 310 -5.82 -1.29 -14.76
C ARG A 310 -6.40 -0.12 -15.54
N LEU A 311 -5.75 0.26 -16.65
CA LEU A 311 -6.28 1.29 -17.56
C LEU A 311 -7.59 0.85 -18.22
N TYR A 312 -7.68 -0.42 -18.63
CA TYR A 312 -8.91 -0.99 -19.18
C TYR A 312 -10.04 -1.03 -18.14
N ARG A 313 -9.73 -1.39 -16.88
CA ARG A 313 -10.70 -1.33 -15.77
C ARG A 313 -11.21 0.10 -15.57
N LEU A 314 -10.32 1.10 -15.54
CA LEU A 314 -10.70 2.51 -15.43
C LEU A 314 -11.58 2.96 -16.62
N HIS A 315 -11.22 2.56 -17.85
CA HIS A 315 -12.03 2.81 -19.05
C HIS A 315 -13.44 2.23 -18.92
N ARG A 316 -13.57 0.98 -18.46
CA ARG A 316 -14.87 0.34 -18.22
C ARG A 316 -15.69 1.10 -17.18
N THR A 317 -15.08 1.53 -16.08
CA THR A 317 -15.77 2.34 -15.07
C THR A 317 -16.26 3.68 -15.65
N LEU A 318 -15.44 4.33 -16.49
CA LEU A 318 -15.82 5.59 -17.14
C LEU A 318 -17.05 5.42 -18.07
N THR A 319 -17.02 4.36 -18.90
CA THR A 319 -18.01 4.12 -19.96
C THR A 319 -19.30 3.48 -19.47
N ALA A 320 -19.22 2.49 -18.58
CA ALA A 320 -20.37 1.72 -18.12
C ALA A 320 -21.31 2.54 -17.23
N GLU A 321 -20.77 3.48 -16.46
CA GLU A 321 -21.54 4.25 -15.48
C GLU A 321 -21.76 5.71 -15.90
N MET A 322 -21.31 6.12 -17.10
CA MET A 322 -21.33 7.50 -17.60
C MET A 322 -20.84 8.54 -16.55
N LEU A 323 -19.83 8.14 -15.77
CA LEU A 323 -19.39 8.88 -14.59
C LEU A 323 -18.52 10.09 -14.91
N GLY A 324 -18.12 10.30 -16.16
CA GLY A 324 -17.31 11.45 -16.53
C GLY A 324 -16.81 11.36 -17.95
N ASN A 325 -16.04 12.38 -18.35
CA ASN A 325 -15.45 12.45 -19.68
C ASN A 325 -13.94 12.25 -19.69
N ARG A 326 -13.32 12.00 -18.51
CA ARG A 326 -11.89 11.72 -18.35
C ARG A 326 -11.62 10.77 -17.17
N GLY A 327 -10.60 9.92 -17.30
CA GLY A 327 -10.11 9.01 -16.27
C GLY A 327 -8.66 9.28 -15.90
N LEU A 328 -8.36 9.24 -14.60
CA LEU A 328 -7.00 9.31 -14.07
C LEU A 328 -6.72 8.10 -13.18
N PHE A 329 -5.71 7.31 -13.54
CA PHE A 329 -5.17 6.25 -12.69
C PHE A 329 -3.99 6.77 -11.87
N VAL A 330 -4.05 6.67 -10.54
CA VAL A 330 -2.99 7.10 -9.64
C VAL A 330 -2.25 5.89 -9.06
N CYS A 331 -0.97 5.72 -9.43
CA CYS A 331 -0.15 4.53 -9.12
C CYS A 331 0.69 4.67 -7.84
N GLY A 332 0.14 5.22 -6.76
CA GLY A 332 0.86 5.38 -5.50
C GLY A 332 2.20 6.12 -5.64
N ASP A 333 3.25 5.58 -5.02
CA ASP A 333 4.63 6.10 -5.10
C ASP A 333 5.47 5.46 -6.22
N TYR A 334 4.85 4.68 -7.10
CA TYR A 334 5.57 4.03 -8.20
C TYR A 334 5.97 5.07 -9.25
N LEU A 335 7.26 5.09 -9.58
CA LEU A 335 7.78 5.92 -10.66
C LEU A 335 7.29 5.38 -12.01
N ILE A 336 6.68 6.24 -12.81
CA ILE A 336 6.32 5.93 -14.19
C ILE A 336 7.53 6.24 -15.08
N SER A 337 8.15 5.21 -15.63
CA SER A 337 9.26 5.39 -16.57
C SER A 337 8.80 6.10 -17.84
N ASN A 338 9.70 6.77 -18.55
CA ASN A 338 9.38 7.40 -19.84
C ASN A 338 8.83 6.39 -20.87
N ALA A 339 9.38 5.17 -20.88
CA ALA A 339 8.87 4.10 -21.73
C ALA A 339 7.44 3.68 -21.36
N THR A 340 7.15 3.57 -20.06
CA THR A 340 5.80 3.30 -19.55
C THR A 340 4.84 4.42 -19.94
N GLN A 341 5.24 5.70 -19.78
CA GLN A 341 4.41 6.84 -20.16
C GLN A 341 4.08 6.82 -21.66
N GLN A 342 5.07 6.61 -22.52
CA GLN A 342 4.84 6.48 -23.97
C GLN A 342 3.93 5.29 -24.32
N ALA A 343 4.04 4.18 -23.58
CA ALA A 343 3.15 3.04 -23.75
C ALA A 343 1.71 3.38 -23.33
N VAL A 344 1.52 4.07 -22.20
CA VAL A 344 0.20 4.57 -21.75
C VAL A 344 -0.38 5.50 -22.82
N ASP A 345 0.37 6.49 -23.28
CA ASP A 345 -0.07 7.44 -24.31
C ASP A 345 -0.44 6.71 -25.63
N TRP A 346 0.30 5.65 -25.99
CA TRP A 346 0.01 4.83 -27.17
C TRP A 346 -1.22 3.93 -27.01
N VAL A 347 -1.43 3.33 -25.83
CA VAL A 347 -2.61 2.49 -25.54
C VAL A 347 -3.86 3.36 -25.44
N CYS A 348 -3.76 4.51 -24.79
CA CYS A 348 -4.89 5.42 -24.59
C CYS A 348 -5.23 6.18 -25.88
N ARG A 349 -4.24 6.69 -26.64
CA ARG A 349 -4.44 7.48 -27.88
C ARG A 349 -5.56 8.52 -27.79
N ASP A 350 -6.76 8.14 -28.21
CA ASP A 350 -7.96 8.99 -28.31
C ASP A 350 -8.87 8.86 -27.07
N GLU A 351 -8.61 7.87 -26.22
CA GLU A 351 -9.29 7.67 -24.95
C GLU A 351 -8.87 8.75 -23.95
N PRO A 352 -9.82 9.32 -23.19
CA PRO A 352 -9.53 10.40 -22.25
C PRO A 352 -8.96 9.86 -20.93
N LEU A 353 -8.00 8.94 -21.02
CA LEU A 353 -7.39 8.23 -19.91
C LEU A 353 -5.95 8.69 -19.72
N SER A 354 -5.52 8.76 -18.47
CA SER A 354 -4.15 9.12 -18.11
C SER A 354 -3.73 8.35 -16.86
N ALA A 355 -2.43 8.26 -16.65
CA ALA A 355 -1.86 7.73 -15.41
C ALA A 355 -0.82 8.71 -14.85
N ALA A 356 -0.73 8.79 -13.53
CA ALA A 356 0.27 9.61 -12.87
C ALA A 356 0.65 9.03 -11.50
N PRO A 357 1.89 9.26 -11.02
CA PRO A 357 2.20 9.02 -9.62
C PRO A 357 1.39 9.96 -8.74
N LEU A 358 1.16 9.58 -7.49
CA LEU A 358 0.41 10.39 -6.54
C LEU A 358 1.03 11.78 -6.32
N SER A 359 2.35 11.88 -6.38
CA SER A 359 3.07 13.17 -6.28
C SER A 359 2.64 14.20 -7.34
N MET A 360 2.10 13.74 -8.47
CA MET A 360 1.63 14.60 -9.56
C MET A 360 0.10 14.81 -9.56
N LEU A 361 -0.65 14.25 -8.61
CA LEU A 361 -2.12 14.32 -8.61
C LEU A 361 -2.65 15.76 -8.67
N GLN A 362 -2.11 16.68 -7.86
CA GLN A 362 -2.54 18.09 -7.89
C GLN A 362 -2.21 18.77 -9.23
N SER A 363 -1.04 18.47 -9.80
CA SER A 363 -0.63 18.99 -11.11
C SER A 363 -1.57 18.49 -12.21
N GLN A 364 -1.96 17.21 -12.18
CA GLN A 364 -2.94 16.65 -13.09
C GLN A 364 -4.30 17.36 -12.96
N LEU A 365 -4.79 17.56 -11.74
CA LEU A 365 -6.03 18.31 -11.51
C LEU A 365 -5.97 19.76 -12.03
N ASN A 366 -4.80 20.42 -11.96
CA ASN A 366 -4.60 21.75 -12.52
C ASN A 366 -4.67 21.76 -14.05
N LEU A 367 -4.11 20.75 -14.72
CA LEU A 367 -4.17 20.62 -16.18
C LEU A 367 -5.62 20.49 -16.69
N MET A 368 -6.50 19.94 -15.86
CA MET A 368 -7.92 19.72 -16.20
C MET A 368 -8.78 20.98 -16.14
N LYS A 369 -8.27 22.06 -15.51
CA LYS A 369 -8.97 23.37 -15.47
C LYS A 369 -8.93 24.10 -16.81
N VAL A 370 -7.93 23.81 -17.63
CA VAL A 370 -7.70 24.37 -18.96
C VAL A 370 -8.49 23.55 -19.98
#